data_AF-A0A1A6H640-F1
#
_entry.id   AF-A0A1A6H640-F1
#
_cell.length_a   1.000
_cell.length_b   1.000
_cell.length_c   1.000
_cell.angle_alpha   90.00
_cell.angle_beta   90.00
_cell.angle_gamma   90.00
#
_symmetry.space_group_name_H-M   'P 1'
#
loop_
_entity.id
_entity.type
_entity.pdbx_description
1 polymer ?
#
loop_
_entity_poly.entity_id
_entity_poly.type
_entity_poly.pdbx_seq_one_letter_code
_entity_poly.pdbx_strand_id
1 'polypeptide(L)'
;MVECLESYCLNLELKFLLVSVESGGELDIVVTSNKEVKVAAVRDAFQEVFGLAVVVGEAGQSNIAPQPVGYAAGLKGAQERIDSLRRTGAIHEKQTAVSVENFIAELLPDK
;
A
#
# COMPACT_ATOMS: atom_id res chain seq x y z
N MET A 1 17.26 1.12 13.97
CA MET A 1 17.88 0.71 12.69
C MET A 1 16.79 -0.03 11.94
N VAL A 2 16.19 0.58 10.92
CA VAL A 2 15.11 -0.05 10.14
C VAL A 2 15.78 -0.80 9.01
N GLU A 3 15.82 -2.13 9.09
CA GLU A 3 16.33 -2.98 8.01
C GLU A 3 15.21 -3.21 6.99
N CYS A 4 15.47 -2.77 5.76
CA CYS A 4 14.64 -3.05 4.60
C CYS A 4 15.03 -4.45 4.09
N LEU A 5 14.29 -5.48 4.48
CA LEU A 5 14.47 -6.81 3.90
C LEU A 5 13.84 -6.83 2.50
N GLU A 6 14.67 -6.74 1.47
CA GLU A 6 14.27 -7.10 0.11
C GLU A 6 14.03 -8.61 0.08
N SER A 7 12.76 -9.01 0.14
CA SER A 7 12.36 -10.40 -0.12
C SER A 7 11.61 -10.46 -1.43
N TYR A 8 12.15 -11.28 -2.34
CA TYR A 8 11.70 -11.48 -3.71
C TYR A 8 10.24 -12.01 -3.74
N CYS A 9 9.32 -11.20 -4.26
CA CYS A 9 8.06 -11.68 -4.81
C CYS A 9 7.89 -11.08 -6.21
N LEU A 10 7.69 -11.97 -7.18
CA LEU A 10 7.75 -11.71 -8.62
C LEU A 10 6.85 -10.53 -9.06
N ASN A 11 7.46 -9.55 -9.76
CA ASN A 11 6.84 -8.64 -10.73
C ASN A 11 5.64 -7.77 -10.29
N LEU A 12 5.59 -7.35 -9.03
CA LEU A 12 4.84 -6.16 -8.63
C LEU A 12 5.61 -5.55 -7.45
N GLU A 13 6.30 -4.42 -7.65
CA GLU A 13 7.08 -3.73 -6.60
C GLU A 13 6.16 -3.19 -5.49
N LEU A 14 5.61 -4.08 -4.66
CA LEU A 14 4.98 -3.76 -3.39
C LEU A 14 6.08 -3.57 -2.36
N LYS A 15 6.50 -2.32 -2.18
CA LYS A 15 7.45 -1.93 -1.14
C LYS A 15 6.74 -1.93 0.21
N PHE A 16 6.62 -3.09 0.84
CA PHE A 16 6.09 -3.21 2.20
C PHE A 16 7.13 -2.69 3.20
N LEU A 17 6.85 -1.53 3.83
CA LEU A 17 7.59 -1.07 5.01
C LEU A 17 7.09 -1.86 6.23
N LEU A 18 7.38 -3.16 6.29
CA LEU A 18 7.05 -3.99 7.44
C LEU A 18 8.05 -3.71 8.56
N VAL A 19 7.59 -2.99 9.59
CA VAL A 19 8.20 -3.10 10.93
C VAL A 19 8.05 -4.56 11.34
N SER A 20 9.16 -5.21 11.68
CA SER A 20 9.18 -6.58 12.19
C SER A 20 8.29 -6.68 13.43
N VAL A 21 7.10 -7.24 13.29
CA VAL A 21 6.27 -7.63 14.43
C VAL A 21 6.79 -8.99 14.90
N GLU A 22 7.75 -8.99 15.82
CA GLU A 22 7.97 -10.14 16.70
C GLU A 22 6.80 -10.23 17.67
N SER A 23 5.66 -10.75 17.24
CA SER A 23 4.55 -11.12 18.13
C SER A 23 3.44 -11.72 17.29
N GLY A 24 2.93 -12.89 17.68
CA GLY A 24 1.70 -13.46 17.15
C GLY A 24 0.45 -12.64 17.53
N GLY A 25 0.47 -11.35 17.22
CA GLY A 25 -0.61 -10.39 17.40
C GLY A 25 -1.40 -10.21 16.10
N GLU A 26 -2.68 -9.91 16.26
CA GLU A 26 -3.59 -9.53 15.18
C GLU A 26 -3.03 -8.34 14.40
N LEU A 27 -2.80 -8.53 13.09
CA LEU A 27 -2.28 -7.48 12.22
C LEU A 27 -3.43 -6.61 11.72
N ASP A 28 -3.49 -5.37 12.19
CA ASP A 28 -4.47 -4.37 11.74
C ASP A 28 -3.90 -3.52 10.60
N ILE A 29 -4.55 -3.58 9.44
CA ILE A 29 -4.10 -2.97 8.19
C ILE A 29 -5.23 -2.11 7.62
N VAL A 30 -4.88 -0.88 7.23
CA VAL A 30 -5.77 -0.02 6.47
C VAL A 30 -5.33 0.08 5.03
N VAL A 31 -6.23 -0.25 4.11
CA VAL A 31 -6.07 -0.02 2.68
C VAL A 31 -6.64 1.36 2.37
N THR A 32 -5.88 2.21 1.68
CA THR A 32 -6.30 3.59 1.33
C THR A 32 -7.31 3.66 0.18
N SER A 33 -8.10 2.59 0.01
CA SER A 33 -9.22 2.51 -0.92
C SER A 33 -10.37 1.71 -0.32
N ASN A 34 -11.60 2.13 -0.60
CA ASN A 34 -12.83 1.42 -0.26
C ASN A 34 -13.32 0.47 -1.38
N LYS A 35 -12.54 0.29 -2.45
CA LYS A 35 -12.89 -0.63 -3.53
C LYS A 35 -12.60 -2.05 -3.10
N GLU A 36 -13.62 -2.90 -3.01
CA GLU A 36 -13.45 -4.27 -2.49
C GLU A 36 -12.42 -5.08 -3.28
N VAL A 37 -12.29 -4.87 -4.59
CA VAL A 37 -11.25 -5.54 -5.39
C VAL A 37 -9.82 -5.26 -4.90
N LYS A 38 -9.56 -4.09 -4.31
CA LYS A 38 -8.26 -3.74 -3.71
C LYS A 38 -8.17 -4.26 -2.28
N VAL A 39 -9.23 -4.10 -1.50
CA VAL A 39 -9.26 -4.51 -0.08
C VAL A 39 -9.15 -6.03 0.04
N ALA A 40 -9.93 -6.78 -0.73
CA ALA A 40 -9.89 -8.24 -0.76
C ALA A 40 -8.52 -8.78 -1.21
N ALA A 41 -7.92 -8.21 -2.26
CA ALA A 41 -6.60 -8.63 -2.72
C ALA A 41 -5.52 -8.46 -1.63
N VAL A 42 -5.57 -7.34 -0.89
CA VAL A 42 -4.66 -7.12 0.25
C VAL A 42 -4.99 -8.08 1.39
N ARG A 43 -6.27 -8.29 1.71
CA ARG A 43 -6.71 -9.22 2.74
C ARG A 43 -6.20 -10.63 2.48
N ASP A 44 -6.42 -11.14 1.28
CA ASP A 44 -6.01 -12.49 0.89
C ASP A 44 -4.48 -12.63 0.98
N ALA A 45 -3.72 -11.67 0.45
CA ALA A 45 -2.26 -11.69 0.49
C ALA A 45 -1.71 -11.67 1.94
N PHE A 46 -2.27 -10.84 2.80
CA PHE A 46 -1.79 -10.74 4.19
C PHE A 46 -2.25 -11.92 5.06
N GLN A 47 -3.44 -12.47 4.83
CA GLN A 47 -3.90 -13.66 5.53
C GLN A 47 -3.10 -14.90 5.09
N GLU A 48 -2.71 -14.99 3.82
CA GLU A 48 -1.86 -16.07 3.32
C GLU A 48 -0.46 -16.04 3.96
N VAL A 49 0.16 -14.85 4.06
CA VAL A 49 1.54 -14.71 4.57
C VAL A 49 1.59 -14.70 6.10
N PHE A 50 0.64 -14.05 6.77
CA PHE A 50 0.70 -13.78 8.22
C PHE A 50 -0.39 -14.50 9.03
N GLY A 51 -1.34 -15.19 8.38
CA GLY A 51 -2.46 -15.88 9.04
C GLY A 51 -3.54 -14.90 9.50
N LEU A 52 -3.39 -14.33 10.71
CA LEU A 52 -4.39 -13.46 11.32
C LEU A 52 -4.16 -11.99 10.97
N ALA A 53 -4.85 -11.52 9.93
CA ALA A 53 -4.85 -10.11 9.51
C ALA A 53 -6.28 -9.56 9.37
N VAL A 54 -6.51 -8.40 9.99
CA VAL A 54 -7.70 -7.56 9.82
C VAL A 54 -7.37 -6.47 8.81
N VAL A 55 -8.15 -6.43 7.73
CA VAL A 55 -7.93 -5.47 6.64
C VAL A 55 -9.20 -4.65 6.42
N VAL A 56 -9.08 -3.35 6.64
CA VAL A 56 -10.16 -2.37 6.49
C VAL A 56 -9.85 -1.43 5.33
N GLY A 57 -10.86 -1.06 4.54
CA GLY A 57 -10.72 -0.13 3.43
C GLY A 57 -11.20 1.27 3.80
N GLU A 58 -10.34 2.27 3.66
CA GLU A 58 -10.63 3.68 3.92
C GLU A 58 -10.42 4.53 2.66
N ALA A 59 -11.30 5.53 2.43
CA ALA A 59 -11.27 6.31 1.20
C ALA A 59 -10.20 7.42 1.22
N GLY A 60 -8.97 7.08 0.82
CA GLY A 60 -7.87 8.06 0.69
C GLY A 60 -8.01 8.97 -0.54
N GLN A 61 -7.64 10.24 -0.39
CA GLN A 61 -7.66 11.26 -1.44
C GLN A 61 -6.24 11.56 -1.95
N SER A 62 -6.10 11.81 -3.25
CA SER A 62 -4.87 12.30 -3.86
C SER A 62 -5.20 13.37 -4.90
N ASN A 63 -4.29 14.34 -5.07
CA ASN A 63 -4.38 15.39 -6.07
C ASN A 63 -3.70 15.02 -7.39
N ILE A 64 -3.12 13.81 -7.49
CA ILE A 64 -2.60 13.29 -8.74
C ILE A 64 -3.77 13.00 -9.69
N ALA A 65 -3.55 13.18 -10.99
CA ALA A 65 -4.52 12.88 -12.02
C ALA A 65 -5.09 11.46 -11.85
N PRO A 66 -6.39 11.22 -12.14
CA PRO A 66 -7.01 9.90 -11.99
C PRO A 66 -6.27 8.77 -12.74
N GLN A 67 -5.55 9.12 -13.81
CA GLN A 67 -4.65 8.25 -14.54
C GLN A 67 -3.21 8.82 -14.46
N PRO A 68 -2.41 8.38 -13.48
CA PRO A 68 -1.00 8.75 -13.40
C PRO A 68 -0.22 8.16 -14.58
N VAL A 69 0.70 8.94 -15.13
CA VAL A 69 1.69 8.50 -16.13
C VAL A 69 3.06 8.61 -15.49
N GLY A 70 3.80 7.50 -15.53
CA GLY A 70 5.11 7.33 -14.90
C GLY A 70 5.03 6.84 -13.45
N TYR A 71 6.06 6.09 -13.07
CA TYR A 71 6.21 5.52 -11.72
C TYR A 71 6.18 6.59 -10.63
N ALA A 72 6.88 7.71 -10.82
CA ALA A 72 6.94 8.79 -9.83
C ALA A 72 5.56 9.40 -9.53
N ALA A 73 4.69 9.53 -10.54
CA ALA A 73 3.34 10.02 -10.36
C ALA A 73 2.47 9.01 -9.59
N GLY A 74 2.58 7.71 -9.92
CA GLY A 74 1.92 6.63 -9.17
C GLY A 74 2.35 6.58 -7.70
N LEU A 75 3.67 6.63 -7.45
CA LEU A 75 4.23 6.62 -6.09
C LEU A 75 3.76 7.84 -5.28
N LYS A 76 3.80 9.04 -5.87
CA LYS A 76 3.30 10.25 -5.22
C LYS A 76 1.81 10.17 -4.92
N GLY A 77 1.01 9.62 -5.83
CA GLY A 77 -0.43 9.41 -5.61
C GLY A 77 -0.70 8.48 -4.43
N ALA A 78 0.06 7.39 -4.32
CA ALA A 78 -0.04 6.44 -3.23
C ALA A 78 0.29 7.09 -1.88
N GLN A 79 1.38 7.85 -1.84
CA GLN A 79 1.82 8.58 -0.66
C GLN A 79 0.77 9.61 -0.22
N GLU A 80 0.24 10.40 -1.15
CA GLU A 80 -0.79 11.41 -0.83
C GLU A 80 -2.05 10.79 -0.24
N ARG A 81 -2.48 9.60 -0.70
CA ARG A 81 -3.63 8.90 -0.11
C ARG A 81 -3.39 8.52 1.34
N ILE A 82 -2.22 7.95 1.65
CA ILE A 82 -1.85 7.61 3.04
C ILE A 82 -1.83 8.89 3.88
N ASP A 83 -1.18 9.94 3.40
CA ASP A 83 -1.06 11.21 4.10
C ASP A 83 -2.42 11.90 4.28
N SER A 84 -3.36 11.72 3.35
CA SER A 84 -4.73 12.25 3.48
C SER A 84 -5.48 11.62 4.66
N LEU A 85 -5.37 10.30 4.83
CA LEU A 85 -6.03 9.59 5.92
C LEU A 85 -5.36 9.90 7.27
N ARG A 86 -4.03 10.04 7.30
CA ARG A 86 -3.31 10.48 8.50
C ARG A 86 -3.70 11.89 8.92
N ARG A 87 -3.80 12.82 7.97
CA ARG A 87 -4.19 14.22 8.24
C ARG A 87 -5.62 14.35 8.75
N THR A 88 -6.53 13.50 8.27
CA THR A 88 -7.93 13.50 8.73
C THR A 88 -8.13 12.76 10.06
N GLY A 89 -7.11 12.04 10.55
CA GLY A 89 -7.20 11.21 11.74
C GLY A 89 -7.96 9.90 11.52
N ALA A 90 -8.29 9.55 10.27
CA ALA A 90 -8.93 8.29 9.92
C ALA A 90 -8.02 7.07 10.18
N ILE A 91 -6.69 7.27 10.08
CA ILE A 91 -5.70 6.27 10.45
C ILE A 91 -4.68 6.85 11.42
N HIS A 92 -4.23 6.02 12.36
CA HIS A 92 -3.21 6.41 13.32
C HIS A 92 -1.82 6.47 12.65
N GLU A 93 -0.93 7.36 13.12
CA GLU A 93 0.39 7.59 12.50
C GLU A 93 1.25 6.33 12.41
N LYS A 94 1.13 5.44 13.40
CA LYS A 94 1.86 4.16 13.49
C LYS A 94 1.10 2.94 12.93
N GLN A 95 -0.14 3.12 12.45
CA GLN A 95 -0.92 2.03 11.90
C GLN A 95 -0.37 1.65 10.52
N THR A 96 -0.38 0.35 10.21
CA THR A 96 0.06 -0.15 8.92
C THR A 96 -0.93 0.29 7.85
N ALA A 97 -0.46 1.03 6.85
CA ALA A 97 -1.27 1.53 5.75
C ALA A 97 -0.74 1.00 4.41
N VAL A 98 -1.63 0.50 3.57
CA VAL A 98 -1.33 -0.01 2.24
C VAL A 98 -2.07 0.82 1.20
N SER A 99 -1.34 1.36 0.24
CA SER A 99 -1.92 2.09 -0.90
C SER A 99 -1.59 1.38 -2.20
N VAL A 100 -2.61 1.16 -3.03
CA VAL A 100 -2.48 0.47 -4.32
C VAL A 100 -2.82 1.47 -5.43
N GLU A 101 -1.83 1.89 -6.21
CA GLU A 101 -2.00 2.80 -7.34
C GLU A 101 -1.68 2.14 -8.68
N ASN A 102 -2.56 2.37 -9.65
CA ASN A 102 -2.30 2.00 -11.03
C ASN A 102 -1.71 3.21 -11.75
N PHE A 103 -0.68 3.00 -12.56
CA PHE A 103 -0.10 4.04 -13.41
C PHE A 103 0.25 3.47 -14.78
N ILE A 104 0.38 4.36 -15.77
CA ILE A 104 0.87 3.99 -17.11
C ILE A 104 2.37 4.19 -17.12
N ALA A 105 3.14 3.14 -17.46
CA ALA A 105 4.56 3.27 -17.73
C ALA A 105 4.78 3.54 -19.23
N GLU A 106 5.62 4.51 -19.55
CA GLU A 106 6.13 4.66 -20.92
C GLU A 106 7.38 3.80 -21.07
N LEU A 107 7.27 2.74 -21.86
CA LEU A 107 8.40 1.92 -22.27
C LEU A 107 8.92 2.46 -23.60
N LEU A 108 10.04 3.16 -23.55
CA LEU A 108 10.78 3.50 -24.75
C LEU A 108 11.67 2.30 -25.11
N PRO A 109 11.78 1.92 -26.39
CA PRO A 109 12.70 0.85 -26.78
C PRO A 109 14.12 1.24 -26.37
N ASP A 110 14.80 0.32 -25.69
CA ASP A 110 16.24 0.46 -25.41
C ASP A 110 16.99 0.65 -26.73
N LYS A 111 18.01 1.52 -26.71
CA LYS A 111 18.95 1.67 -27.84
C LYS A 111 19.86 0.47 -27.96
#